data_AF-A0A382QVW1-F1
#
_entry.id   AF-A0A382QVW1-F1
#
_cell.length_a   1.000
_cell.length_b   1.000
_cell.length_c   1.000
_cell.angle_alpha   90.00
_cell.angle_beta   90.00
_cell.angle_gamma   90.00
#
_symmetry.space_group_name_H-M   'P 1'
#
loop_
_entity.id
_entity.type
_entity.pdbx_description
1 polymer ?
#
loop_
_entity_poly.entity_id
_entity_poly.type
_entity_poly.pdbx_seq_one_letter_code
_entity_poly.pdbx_strand_id
1 'polypeptide(L)'
;MKDRLEVSETQREQFRKEGYFILERVLSDHFLELLRGECQHFIDAKDAEMSAQGDEQQGITQKGKRYFIANCFRQQPRLRWFLFSELMADVCRATLGDTTYLFWEQYVVKEAGGKRKR
;
A
#
# COMPACT_ATOMS: atom_id res chain seq x y z
N MET A 1 3.28 4.92 -25.63
CA MET A 1 3.29 5.32 -24.21
C MET A 1 4.68 4.99 -23.68
N LYS A 2 5.22 5.70 -22.68
CA LYS A 2 6.49 5.26 -22.07
C LYS A 2 6.14 4.06 -21.19
N ASP A 3 6.27 2.87 -21.75
CA ASP A 3 5.76 1.60 -21.19
C ASP A 3 6.61 1.03 -20.04
N ARG A 4 7.58 1.78 -19.52
CA ARG A 4 8.48 1.31 -18.46
C ARG A 4 8.87 2.45 -17.53
N LEU A 5 8.76 2.23 -16.22
CA LEU A 5 9.30 3.13 -15.22
C LEU A 5 10.83 3.10 -15.30
N GLU A 6 11.44 4.27 -15.42
CA GLU A 6 12.89 4.40 -15.39
C GLU A 6 13.35 4.93 -14.04
N VAL A 7 13.88 4.04 -13.20
CA VAL A 7 14.57 4.42 -11.95
C VAL A 7 16.01 4.77 -12.28
N SER A 8 16.38 6.05 -12.07
CA SER A 8 17.71 6.57 -12.38
C SER A 8 18.81 5.90 -11.56
N GLU A 9 20.05 5.92 -12.07
CA GLU A 9 21.21 5.43 -11.32
C GLU A 9 21.40 6.17 -9.99
N THR A 10 21.08 7.47 -9.95
CA THR A 10 21.10 8.26 -8.70
C THR A 10 20.10 7.71 -7.68
N GLN A 11 18.87 7.38 -8.09
CA GLN A 11 17.87 6.78 -7.19
C GLN A 11 18.26 5.36 -6.75
N ARG A 12 18.86 4.57 -7.65
CA ARG A 12 19.38 3.23 -7.31
C ARG A 12 20.50 3.32 -6.27
N GLU A 13 21.41 4.29 -6.44
CA GLU A 13 22.49 4.54 -5.49
C GLU A 13 21.95 5.06 -4.15
N GLN A 14 20.95 5.94 -4.17
CA GLN A 14 20.26 6.39 -2.96
C GLN A 14 19.60 5.20 -2.23
N PHE A 15 18.92 4.30 -2.96
CA PHE A 15 18.35 3.10 -2.38
C PHE A 15 19.41 2.24 -1.67
N ARG A 16 20.57 2.03 -2.31
CA ARG A 16 21.67 1.25 -1.72
C ARG A 16 22.24 1.89 -0.45
N LYS A 17 22.35 3.22 -0.41
CA LYS A 17 22.96 3.95 0.70
C LYS A 17 22.00 4.25 1.85
N GLU A 18 20.76 4.60 1.53
CA GLU A 18 19.78 5.14 2.47
C GLU A 18 18.60 4.18 2.72
N GLY A 19 18.41 3.17 1.87
CA GLY A 19 17.31 2.21 1.97
C GLY A 19 15.99 2.72 1.38
N TYR A 20 15.95 3.89 0.74
CA TYR A 20 14.75 4.43 0.09
C TYR A 20 15.08 5.41 -1.05
N PHE A 21 14.08 5.71 -1.88
CA PHE A 21 14.01 6.88 -2.75
C PHE A 21 12.53 7.24 -2.99
N ILE A 22 12.27 8.41 -3.59
CA ILE A 22 10.91 8.88 -3.86
C ILE A 22 10.65 8.83 -5.38
N LEU A 23 9.50 8.26 -5.74
CA LEU A 23 8.93 8.32 -7.09
C LEU A 23 7.73 9.27 -7.07
N GLU A 24 7.91 10.46 -7.63
CA GLU A 24 6.83 11.44 -7.68
C GLU A 24 5.79 11.11 -8.75
N ARG A 25 4.50 11.19 -8.40
CA ARG A 25 3.36 11.13 -9.35
C ARG A 25 3.39 9.90 -10.27
N VAL A 26 3.86 8.76 -9.75
CA VAL A 26 4.06 7.55 -10.57
C VAL A 26 2.78 6.72 -10.75
N LEU A 27 1.80 6.89 -9.86
CA LEU A 27 0.52 6.20 -9.96
C LEU A 27 -0.36 6.88 -11.01
N SER A 28 -0.94 6.09 -11.91
CA SER A 28 -2.02 6.57 -12.77
C SER A 28 -3.28 6.84 -11.95
N ASP A 29 -4.16 7.70 -12.47
CA ASP A 29 -5.44 8.00 -11.83
C ASP A 29 -6.27 6.72 -11.60
N HIS A 30 -6.26 5.81 -12.57
CA HIS A 30 -6.92 4.51 -12.45
C HIS A 30 -6.41 3.67 -11.26
N PHE A 31 -5.10 3.54 -11.08
CA PHE A 31 -4.57 2.81 -9.93
C PHE A 31 -4.83 3.54 -8.62
N LEU A 32 -4.77 4.86 -8.61
CA LEU A 32 -5.06 5.65 -7.43
C LEU A 32 -6.53 5.48 -6.99
N GLU A 33 -7.47 5.53 -7.93
CA GLU A 33 -8.90 5.26 -7.69
C GLU A 33 -9.13 3.84 -7.18
N LEU A 34 -8.54 2.83 -7.83
CA LEU A 34 -8.63 1.44 -7.43
C LEU A 34 -8.17 1.25 -5.97
N LEU A 35 -6.97 1.74 -5.64
CA LEU A 35 -6.38 1.55 -4.30
C LEU A 35 -7.18 2.28 -3.23
N ARG A 36 -7.71 3.47 -3.51
CA ARG A 36 -8.55 4.23 -2.58
C ARG A 36 -9.90 3.56 -2.36
N GLY A 37 -10.56 3.12 -3.42
CA GLY A 37 -11.86 2.45 -3.33
C GLY A 37 -11.77 1.16 -2.54
N GLU A 38 -10.73 0.36 -2.76
CA GLU A 38 -10.48 -0.86 -1.99
C GLU A 38 -10.11 -0.59 -0.54
N CYS A 39 -9.27 0.42 -0.29
CA CYS A 39 -8.96 0.84 1.07
C CYS A 39 -10.24 1.16 1.84
N GLN A 40 -11.17 1.95 1.27
CA GLN A 40 -12.44 2.27 1.93
C GLN A 40 -13.30 1.02 2.16
N HIS A 41 -13.42 0.16 1.16
CA HIS A 41 -14.18 -1.09 1.29
C HIS A 41 -13.69 -1.94 2.47
N PHE A 42 -12.37 -2.05 2.67
CA PHE A 42 -11.80 -2.80 3.77
C PHE A 42 -11.94 -2.10 5.13
N ILE A 43 -11.91 -0.76 5.18
CA ILE A 43 -12.24 0.00 6.41
C ILE A 43 -13.67 -0.33 6.83
N ASP A 44 -14.64 -0.20 5.90
CA ASP A 44 -16.06 -0.45 6.18
C ASP A 44 -16.30 -1.88 6.67
N ALA A 45 -15.65 -2.85 6.02
CA ALA A 45 -15.73 -4.26 6.42
C ALA A 45 -15.15 -4.50 7.82
N LYS A 46 -14.01 -3.89 8.14
CA LYS A 46 -13.38 -4.01 9.46
C LYS A 46 -14.22 -3.32 10.54
N ASP A 47 -14.82 -2.18 10.25
CA ASP A 47 -15.75 -1.50 11.16
C ASP A 47 -17.00 -2.33 11.44
N ALA A 48 -17.58 -2.95 10.41
CA ALA A 48 -18.74 -3.83 10.57
C ALA A 48 -18.39 -5.05 11.42
N GLU A 49 -17.25 -5.69 11.18
CA GLU A 49 -16.74 -6.81 11.98
C GLU A 49 -16.57 -6.42 13.45
N MET A 50 -15.87 -5.31 13.71
CA MET A 50 -15.62 -4.81 15.07
C MET A 50 -16.92 -4.42 15.76
N SER A 51 -17.87 -3.80 15.05
CA SER A 51 -19.19 -3.46 15.59
C SER A 51 -19.98 -4.71 16.00
N ALA A 52 -19.95 -5.77 15.17
CA ALA A 52 -20.65 -7.02 15.46
C ALA A 52 -20.06 -7.74 16.70
N GLN A 53 -18.78 -7.54 16.98
CA GLN A 53 -18.08 -8.11 18.13
C GLN A 53 -18.15 -7.21 19.37
N GLY A 54 -18.58 -5.96 19.23
CA GLY A 54 -18.54 -4.96 20.32
C GLY A 54 -17.13 -4.46 20.62
N ASP A 55 -16.20 -4.62 19.68
CA ASP A 55 -14.79 -4.27 19.84
C ASP A 55 -14.52 -2.83 19.37
N GLU A 56 -13.79 -2.07 20.19
CA GLU A 56 -13.26 -0.76 19.80
C GLU A 56 -11.78 -0.82 19.38
N GLN A 57 -11.10 -1.94 19.69
CA GLN A 57 -9.70 -2.18 19.37
C GLN A 57 -9.44 -3.65 19.05
N GLN A 58 -8.76 -3.92 17.94
CA GLN A 58 -8.26 -5.25 17.57
C GLN A 58 -6.76 -5.18 17.31
N GLY A 59 -5.96 -5.71 18.24
CA GLY A 59 -4.51 -5.58 18.20
C GLY A 59 -4.08 -4.12 18.15
N ILE A 60 -3.47 -3.71 17.03
CA ILE A 60 -2.97 -2.35 16.81
C ILE A 60 -3.94 -1.46 16.00
N THR A 61 -5.08 -2.02 15.57
CA THR A 61 -6.20 -1.33 14.93
C THR A 61 -7.11 -0.75 16.01
N GLN A 62 -7.47 0.53 15.86
CA GLN A 62 -8.42 1.26 16.69
C GLN A 62 -9.53 1.79 15.79
N LYS A 63 -10.76 1.36 16.06
CA LYS A 63 -11.94 1.75 15.28
C LYS A 63 -12.07 3.28 15.21
N GLY A 64 -12.39 3.79 14.02
CA GLY A 64 -12.54 5.21 13.71
C GLY A 64 -11.27 6.05 13.88
N LYS A 65 -10.10 5.43 14.06
CA LYS A 65 -8.84 6.15 14.34
C LYS A 65 -7.68 5.67 13.50
N ARG A 66 -7.46 4.35 13.47
CA ARG A 66 -6.27 3.75 12.89
C ARG A 66 -6.52 2.31 12.48
N TYR A 67 -6.30 1.99 11.21
CA TYR A 67 -6.52 0.64 10.68
C TYR A 67 -5.23 0.05 10.14
N PHE A 68 -5.03 -1.23 10.46
CA PHE A 68 -4.00 -2.08 9.90
C PHE A 68 -4.70 -3.30 9.30
N ILE A 69 -4.87 -3.30 7.97
CA ILE A 69 -5.62 -4.34 7.26
C ILE A 69 -4.69 -4.94 6.21
N ALA A 70 -4.38 -6.23 6.36
CA ALA A 70 -3.35 -6.87 5.57
C ALA A 70 -3.88 -7.97 4.64
N ASN A 71 -3.11 -8.24 3.59
CA ASN A 71 -3.35 -9.28 2.60
C ASN A 71 -4.72 -9.16 1.93
N CYS A 72 -5.15 -7.92 1.67
CA CYS A 72 -6.43 -7.58 1.07
C CYS A 72 -6.56 -8.20 -0.33
N PHE A 73 -5.45 -8.34 -1.06
CA PHE A 73 -5.38 -8.99 -2.37
C PHE A 73 -5.82 -10.48 -2.39
N ARG A 74 -5.90 -11.13 -1.22
CA ARG A 74 -6.43 -12.49 -1.10
C ARG A 74 -7.95 -12.51 -1.21
N GLN A 75 -8.62 -11.44 -0.76
CA GLN A 75 -10.07 -11.27 -0.82
C GLN A 75 -10.50 -10.48 -2.05
N GLN A 76 -9.67 -9.53 -2.51
CA GLN A 76 -9.93 -8.72 -3.69
C GLN A 76 -8.92 -8.96 -4.82
N PRO A 77 -9.25 -9.80 -5.82
CA PRO A 77 -8.35 -10.10 -6.93
C PRO A 77 -7.96 -8.88 -7.77
N ARG A 78 -8.79 -7.83 -7.85
CA ARG A 78 -8.48 -6.62 -8.65
C ARG A 78 -7.28 -5.85 -8.12
N LEU A 79 -6.95 -5.96 -6.82
CA LEU A 79 -5.72 -5.40 -6.25
C LEU A 79 -4.45 -5.98 -6.90
N ARG A 80 -4.54 -7.20 -7.46
CA ARG A 80 -3.41 -7.85 -8.15
C ARG A 80 -3.01 -7.12 -9.43
N TRP A 81 -3.93 -6.36 -10.05
CA TRP A 81 -3.59 -5.53 -11.21
C TRP A 81 -2.56 -4.47 -10.88
N PHE A 82 -2.58 -3.94 -9.66
CA PHE A 82 -1.54 -3.03 -9.18
C PHE A 82 -0.32 -3.79 -8.66
N LEU A 83 -0.52 -4.76 -7.76
CA LEU A 83 0.56 -5.46 -7.07
C LEU A 83 1.49 -6.23 -8.01
N PHE A 84 0.97 -6.72 -9.13
CA PHE A 84 1.72 -7.45 -10.16
C PHE A 84 1.79 -6.66 -11.48
N SER A 85 1.67 -5.34 -11.43
CA SER A 85 1.85 -4.46 -12.60
C SER A 85 3.32 -4.37 -13.03
N GLU A 86 3.56 -3.96 -14.29
CA GLU A 86 4.91 -3.61 -14.75
C GLU A 86 5.53 -2.48 -13.93
N LEU A 87 4.72 -1.54 -13.41
CA LEU A 87 5.20 -0.51 -12.50
C LEU A 87 5.89 -1.12 -11.27
N MET A 88 5.24 -2.09 -10.61
CA MET A 88 5.82 -2.77 -9.45
C MET A 88 6.99 -3.67 -9.85
N ALA A 89 6.91 -4.33 -11.00
CA ALA A 89 8.02 -5.12 -11.53
C ALA A 89 9.26 -4.26 -11.78
N ASP A 90 9.12 -3.08 -12.36
CA ASP A 90 10.21 -2.13 -12.60
C ASP A 90 10.84 -1.63 -11.30
N VAL A 91 10.01 -1.31 -10.29
CA VAL A 91 10.50 -0.95 -8.95
C VAL A 91 11.30 -2.11 -8.36
N CYS A 92 10.80 -3.34 -8.43
CA CYS A 92 11.49 -4.52 -7.91
C CYS A 92 12.82 -4.77 -8.64
N ARG A 93 12.83 -4.78 -9.98
CA ARG A 93 14.06 -4.94 -10.78
C ARG A 93 15.10 -3.86 -10.46
N ALA A 94 14.65 -2.65 -10.15
CA ALA A 94 15.54 -1.54 -9.79
C ALA A 94 16.14 -1.65 -8.37
N THR A 95 15.55 -2.46 -7.48
CA THR A 95 15.85 -2.44 -6.04
C THR A 95 16.18 -3.81 -5.46
N LEU A 96 15.33 -4.81 -5.71
CA LEU A 96 15.37 -6.15 -5.13
C LEU A 96 15.90 -7.20 -6.12
N GLY A 97 15.95 -6.88 -7.42
CA GLY A 97 16.42 -7.75 -8.49
C GLY A 97 15.28 -8.42 -9.28
N ASP A 98 15.63 -9.37 -10.14
CA ASP A 98 14.71 -9.93 -11.15
C ASP A 98 13.68 -10.91 -10.58
N THR A 99 13.94 -11.48 -9.41
CA THR A 99 13.05 -12.45 -8.76
C THR A 99 12.67 -11.95 -7.37
N THR A 100 11.42 -11.49 -7.24
CA THR A 100 10.86 -10.96 -6.00
C THR A 100 9.51 -11.64 -5.72
N TYR A 101 9.22 -11.88 -4.44
CA TYR A 101 7.96 -12.49 -4.00
C TYR A 101 7.18 -11.51 -3.13
N LEU A 102 5.88 -11.37 -3.41
CA LEU A 102 4.96 -10.67 -2.53
C LEU A 102 4.67 -11.54 -1.30
N PHE A 103 5.22 -11.16 -0.14
CA PHE A 103 4.96 -11.85 1.12
C PHE A 103 3.84 -11.21 1.95
N TRP A 104 3.73 -9.88 1.91
CA TRP A 104 2.80 -9.11 2.72
C TRP A 104 2.42 -7.79 2.06
N GLU A 105 1.13 -7.48 2.07
CA GLU A 105 0.55 -6.20 1.67
C GLU A 105 -0.32 -5.70 2.82
N GLN A 106 -0.35 -4.37 3.04
CA GLN A 106 -1.12 -3.80 4.13
C GLN A 106 -1.55 -2.36 3.86
N TYR A 107 -2.85 -2.09 4.07
CA TYR A 107 -3.35 -0.75 4.29
C TYR A 107 -3.03 -0.29 5.71
N VAL A 108 -2.44 0.90 5.81
CA VAL A 108 -2.21 1.62 7.06
C VAL A 108 -2.93 2.96 6.97
N VAL A 109 -4.09 3.04 7.64
CA VAL A 109 -4.96 4.21 7.61
C VAL A 109 -4.85 4.93 8.94
N LYS A 110 -4.71 6.26 8.90
CA LYS A 110 -4.66 7.12 10.08
C LYS A 110 -5.65 8.26 9.86
N GLU A 111 -6.71 8.27 10.65
CA GLU A 111 -7.71 9.32 10.60
C GLU A 111 -7.13 10.67 11.04
N ALA A 112 -7.72 11.75 10.53
CA ALA A 112 -7.37 13.13 10.85
C ALA A 112 -7.82 13.50 12.28
N GLY A 113 -7.23 12.87 13.29
CA GLY A 113 -7.45 13.13 14.71
C GLY A 113 -6.24 12.84 15.60
N GLY A 114 -5.18 12.25 15.03
CA GLY A 114 -3.93 12.05 15.74
C GLY A 114 -3.19 13.37 15.96
N LYS A 115 -3.26 13.92 17.18
CA LYS A 115 -2.33 14.98 17.59
C LYS A 115 -0.91 14.52 17.27
N ARG A 116 -0.20 15.26 16.41
CA ARG A 116 1.26 15.14 16.28
C ARG A 116 1.82 15.32 17.70
N LYS A 117 2.36 14.25 18.31
CA LYS A 117 3.27 14.43 19.44
C LYS A 117 4.48 15.15 18.87
N ARG A 118 4.53 16.46 19.08
CA ARG A 118 5.77 17.24 19.02
C ARG A 118 6.60 16.89 20.23
#